data_AF-A0AAV4VRQ5-F1
#
_entry.id   AF-A0AAV4VRQ5-F1
#
_cell.length_a   1.000
_cell.length_b   1.000
_cell.length_c   1.000
_cell.angle_alpha   90.00
_cell.angle_beta   90.00
_cell.angle_gamma   90.00
#
_symmetry.space_group_name_H-M   'P 1'
#
loop_
_entity.id
_entity.type
_entity.pdbx_description
1 polymer ?
#
loop_
_entity_poly.entity_id
_entity_poly.type
_entity_poly.pdbx_seq_one_letter_code
_entity_poly.pdbx_strand_id
1 'polypeptide(L)'
;MATVDGDDINFNVLMNNLEESMEADRIYNLRNAAKIRAVNQPGTTYEDFENSVKGATLVPMNKKDLKMNSNPRHVWNTVAKNN
;
A
#
# COMPACT_ATOMS: atom_id res chain seq x y z
N MET A 1 -24.41 0.96 -4.16
CA MET A 1 -25.65 0.72 -4.94
C MET A 1 -26.23 2.09 -5.24
N ALA A 2 -26.01 2.62 -6.45
CA ALA A 2 -26.53 3.93 -6.81
C ALA A 2 -28.02 3.76 -7.15
N THR A 3 -28.89 4.39 -6.37
CA THR A 3 -30.32 4.49 -6.63
C THR A 3 -30.52 5.55 -7.70
N VAL A 4 -31.08 5.15 -8.84
CA VAL A 4 -31.43 6.05 -9.95
C VAL A 4 -32.82 6.61 -9.67
N ASP A 5 -32.87 7.74 -8.96
CA ASP A 5 -34.06 8.58 -8.88
C ASP A 5 -33.67 9.97 -9.43
N GLY A 6 -34.04 10.26 -10.69
CA GLY A 6 -33.86 11.56 -11.35
C GLY A 6 -32.88 11.53 -12.53
N ASP A 7 -33.37 11.89 -13.73
CA ASP A 7 -32.72 11.82 -15.05
C ASP A 7 -31.53 12.79 -15.28
N ASP A 8 -30.65 12.97 -14.30
CA ASP A 8 -29.37 13.68 -14.50
C ASP A 8 -28.20 12.80 -14.03
N ILE A 9 -27.50 12.19 -15.01
CA ILE A 9 -26.31 11.37 -14.75
C ILE A 9 -25.17 12.27 -14.30
N ASN A 10 -24.76 12.14 -13.03
CA ASN A 10 -23.60 12.85 -12.51
C ASN A 10 -22.30 12.12 -12.92
N PHE A 11 -21.66 12.62 -13.99
CA PHE A 11 -20.40 12.07 -14.51
C PHE A 11 -19.23 12.12 -13.52
N ASN A 12 -19.21 13.07 -12.58
CA ASN A 12 -18.15 13.15 -11.57
C ASN A 12 -18.25 11.99 -10.58
N VAL A 13 -19.47 11.64 -10.15
CA VAL A 13 -19.71 10.48 -9.28
C VAL A 13 -19.34 9.19 -9.99
N LEU A 14 -19.69 9.07 -11.26
CA LEU A 14 -19.34 7.91 -12.08
C LEU A 14 -17.82 7.76 -12.23
N MET A 15 -17.10 8.86 -12.48
CA MET A 15 -15.64 8.85 -12.60
C MET A 15 -14.98 8.42 -11.28
N ASN A 16 -15.41 8.99 -10.15
CA ASN A 16 -14.88 8.62 -8.83
C ASN A 16 -15.10 7.13 -8.53
N ASN A 17 -16.30 6.61 -8.81
CA ASN A 17 -16.60 5.19 -8.64
C ASN A 17 -15.72 4.31 -9.54
N LEU A 18 -15.45 4.76 -10.76
CA LEU A 18 -14.59 4.04 -11.69
C LEU A 18 -13.14 4.00 -11.19
N GLU A 19 -12.60 5.14 -10.76
CA GLU A 19 -11.24 5.22 -10.21
C GLU A 19 -11.08 4.35 -8.95
N GLU A 20 -12.07 4.39 -8.05
CA GLU A 20 -12.09 3.55 -6.84
C GLU A 20 -12.13 2.06 -7.20
N SER A 21 -12.97 1.67 -8.15
CA SER A 21 -13.06 0.28 -8.61
C SER A 21 -11.77 -0.18 -9.27
N MET A 22 -11.13 0.66 -10.10
CA MET A 22 -9.85 0.33 -10.73
C MET A 22 -8.73 0.15 -9.70
N GLU A 23 -8.67 1.01 -8.68
CA GLU A 23 -7.66 0.91 -7.63
C GLU A 23 -7.89 -0.32 -6.75
N ALA A 24 -9.15 -0.65 -6.44
CA ALA A 24 -9.51 -1.86 -5.72
C ALA A 24 -9.05 -3.13 -6.47
N ASP A 25 -9.26 -3.19 -7.79
CA ASP A 25 -8.80 -4.29 -8.64
C ASP A 25 -7.27 -4.39 -8.69
N ARG A 26 -6.58 -3.24 -8.79
CA ARG A 26 -5.11 -3.20 -8.75
C ARG A 26 -4.57 -3.77 -7.44
N ILE A 27 -5.15 -3.36 -6.32
CA ILE A 27 -4.80 -3.83 -4.98
C ILE A 27 -5.10 -5.34 -4.84
N TYR A 28 -6.25 -5.79 -5.32
CA TYR A 28 -6.65 -7.20 -5.29
C TYR A 28 -5.62 -8.07 -6.01
N ASN A 29 -5.22 -7.69 -7.23
CA ASN A 29 -4.26 -8.44 -8.03
C ASN A 29 -2.88 -8.53 -7.36
N LEU A 30 -2.38 -7.44 -6.79
CA LEU A 30 -1.11 -7.43 -6.05
C LEU A 30 -1.15 -8.36 -4.83
N ARG A 31 -2.23 -8.29 -4.04
CA ARG A 31 -2.42 -9.17 -2.88
C ARG A 31 -2.53 -10.63 -3.31
N ASN A 32 -3.25 -10.93 -4.38
CA ASN A 32 -3.40 -12.30 -4.86
C ASN A 32 -2.06 -12.88 -5.35
N ALA A 33 -1.27 -12.09 -6.06
CA ALA A 33 0.09 -12.49 -6.45
C ALA A 33 1.00 -12.71 -5.24
N ALA A 34 0.88 -11.90 -4.17
CA ALA A 34 1.60 -12.14 -2.91
C ALA A 34 1.13 -13.41 -2.21
N LYS A 35 -0.19 -13.65 -2.15
CA LYS A 35 -0.77 -14.88 -1.58
C LYS A 35 -0.24 -16.14 -2.26
N ILE A 36 -0.26 -16.17 -3.60
CA ILE A 36 0.26 -17.31 -4.38
C ILE A 36 1.75 -17.53 -4.10
N ARG A 37 2.54 -16.46 -4.03
CA ARG A 37 3.98 -16.55 -3.70
C ARG A 37 4.22 -17.09 -2.30
N ALA A 38 3.50 -16.60 -1.31
CA ALA A 38 3.66 -17.02 0.08
C ALA A 38 3.19 -18.47 0.30
N VAL A 39 2.10 -18.91 -0.33
CA VAL A 39 1.65 -20.32 -0.26
C VAL A 39 2.70 -21.28 -0.83
N ASN A 40 3.42 -20.87 -1.87
CA ASN A 40 4.47 -21.67 -2.49
C ASN A 40 5.81 -21.61 -1.74
N GLN A 41 5.93 -20.84 -0.65
CA GLN A 41 7.13 -20.80 0.18
C GLN A 41 7.05 -21.81 1.33
N PRO A 42 7.83 -22.90 1.30
CA PRO A 42 7.82 -23.88 2.39
C PRO A 42 8.42 -23.28 3.67
N GLY A 43 7.80 -23.56 4.83
CA GLY A 43 8.35 -23.25 6.16
C GLY A 43 8.05 -21.86 6.71
N THR A 44 7.12 -21.09 6.13
CA THR A 44 6.70 -19.78 6.66
C THR A 44 5.53 -19.89 7.63
N THR A 45 5.51 -19.04 8.65
CA THR A 45 4.39 -18.94 9.59
C THR A 45 3.23 -18.14 8.97
N TYR A 46 2.03 -18.26 9.53
CA TYR A 46 0.89 -17.46 9.06
C TYR A 46 1.11 -15.95 9.21
N GLU A 47 1.85 -15.52 10.23
CA GLU A 47 2.23 -14.11 10.40
C GLU A 47 3.14 -13.61 9.27
N ASP A 48 4.10 -14.43 8.84
CA ASP A 48 4.96 -14.10 7.68
C ASP A 48 4.14 -13.96 6.40
N PHE A 49 3.16 -14.85 6.20
CA PHE A 49 2.21 -14.78 5.10
C PHE A 49 1.41 -13.47 5.13
N GLU A 50 0.82 -13.13 6.28
CA GLU A 50 0.00 -11.94 6.44
C GLU A 50 0.79 -10.65 6.19
N ASN A 51 2.02 -10.58 6.73
CA ASN A 51 2.91 -9.45 6.54
C ASN A 51 3.35 -9.28 5.08
N SER A 52 3.63 -10.38 4.37
CA SER A 52 3.97 -10.35 2.95
C SER A 52 2.81 -9.83 2.09
N VAL A 53 1.58 -10.27 2.37
CA VAL A 53 0.38 -9.82 1.64
C VAL A 53 0.07 -8.35 1.94
N LYS A 54 0.20 -7.91 3.19
CA LYS A 54 0.00 -6.50 3.58
C LYS A 54 1.07 -5.58 2.99
N GLY A 55 2.32 -6.03 2.95
CA GLY A 55 3.45 -5.26 2.42
C GLY A 55 3.42 -5.06 0.90
N ALA A 56 2.81 -5.98 0.15
CA ALA A 56 2.78 -5.93 -1.31
C ALA A 56 2.07 -4.69 -1.91
N THR A 57 1.22 -4.02 -1.12
CA THR A 57 0.50 -2.82 -1.53
C THR A 57 1.20 -1.52 -1.16
N LEU A 58 2.34 -1.58 -0.45
CA LEU A 58 3.08 -0.39 -0.03
C LEU A 58 3.81 0.23 -1.23
N VAL A 59 3.73 1.56 -1.33
CA VAL A 59 4.48 2.34 -2.32
C VAL A 59 5.93 2.47 -1.85
N PRO A 60 6.94 2.32 -2.73
CA PRO A 60 8.32 2.61 -2.37
C PRO A 60 8.47 4.04 -1.82
N MET A 61 9.18 4.19 -0.71
CA MET A 61 9.40 5.51 -0.11
C MET A 61 10.19 6.40 -1.07
N ASN A 62 9.70 7.61 -1.31
CA ASN A 62 10.38 8.59 -2.13
C ASN A 62 11.44 9.35 -1.32
N LYS A 63 12.42 9.94 -2.02
CA LYS A 63 13.47 10.79 -1.40
C LYS A 63 12.92 11.94 -0.55
N LYS A 64 11.68 12.38 -0.81
CA LYS A 64 10.98 13.40 -0.03
C LYS A 64 10.46 12.85 1.30
N ASP A 65 9.97 11.62 1.31
CA ASP A 65 9.46 10.92 2.51
C ASP A 65 10.61 10.62 3.49
N LEU A 66 11.78 10.27 2.94
CA LEU A 66 13.03 10.10 3.70
C LEU A 66 13.48 11.37 4.44
N LYS A 67 13.18 12.56 3.90
CA LYS A 67 13.55 13.84 4.51
C LYS A 67 12.57 14.31 5.57
N MET A 68 11.29 13.91 5.49
CA MET A 68 10.24 14.34 6.43
C MET A 68 10.32 13.63 7.80
N ASN A 69 10.78 12.37 7.84
CA ASN A 69 10.92 11.61 9.09
C ASN A 69 12.37 11.54 9.64
N SER A 70 13.32 12.08 8.89
CA SER A 70 14.70 12.24 9.37
C SER A 70 14.76 13.50 10.23
N ASN A 71 14.63 13.37 11.55
CA ASN A 71 15.17 14.37 12.45
C ASN A 71 16.68 14.10 12.54
N PRO A 72 17.56 14.87 11.87
CA PRO A 72 18.99 14.59 11.82
C PRO A 72 19.68 14.66 13.19
N ARG A 73 18.95 15.10 14.24
CA ARG A 73 19.43 15.14 15.63
C ARG A 73 19.35 13.79 16.35
N HIS A 74 18.71 12.77 15.77
CA HIS A 74 18.73 11.43 16.35
C HIS A 74 19.98 10.70 15.85
N VAL A 75 21.11 10.92 16.52
CA VAL A 75 22.31 10.12 16.29
C VAL A 75 21.99 8.72 16.84
N TRP A 76 21.73 7.76 15.95
CA TRP A 76 21.41 6.38 16.33
C TRP A 76 22.56 5.70 17.09
N ASN A 77 23.76 6.29 17.01
CA ASN A 77 24.95 5.89 17.74
C ASN A 77 25.59 7.09 18.45
N THR A 78 25.39 7.22 19.77
CA THR A 78 25.99 8.31 20.58
C THR A 78 27.52 8.21 20.68
N VAL A 79 28.10 7.06 20.31
CA VAL A 79 29.55 6.79 20.35
C VAL A 79 30.24 7.18 19.04
N ALA A 80 29.50 7.34 17.95
CA ALA A 80 30.01 7.89 16.69
C ALA A 80 30.08 9.42 16.77
N LYS A 81 30.95 9.95 17.63
CA LYS A 81 31.39 11.34 17.50
C LYS A 81 32.33 11.41 16.30
N ASN A 82 32.00 12.27 15.34
CA ASN A 82 32.86 12.57 14.20
C ASN A 82 34.22 13.08 14.73
N ASN A 83 35.29 12.43 14.29
CA ASN A 83 36.67 12.92 14.42
C ASN A 83 36.91 14.03 13.40
#